data_AF-A0A5M9ZV84-F1
#
_entry.id   AF-A0A5M9ZV84-F1
#
_cell.length_a   1.000
_cell.length_b   1.000
_cell.length_c   1.000
_cell.angle_alpha   90.00
_cell.angle_beta   90.00
_cell.angle_gamma   90.00
#
_symmetry.space_group_name_H-M   'P 1'
#
loop_
_entity.id
_entity.type
_entity.pdbx_description
1 polymer ?
#
loop_
_entity_poly.entity_id
_entity_poly.type
_entity_poly.pdbx_seq_one_letter_code
_entity_poly.pdbx_strand_id
1 'polypeptide(L)'
;MTTHDSNTTAAKARRTLIPLLVIYLLGTVCLQAFNLVFQHIGSDLGAPDQASLITAIPGVVLGIVCFIYGSLGDFLSLKRITLFGVTLLCAGSVLGFLLHGNLPLVIAFRIIQTIGFQAAGSVYLVIVAKYLKPEEKLLYFGLFTADYQLATAIGVLSGGLFVSIDWAYLFLIPLISLLVLVPLIKDLPDSHSGHGNVDVPGFAIFGVAVLLLTLFFSMLQWWMIVVSLAFFVAFAIYITKAKDPFITPDFFRNARWIKSVMLIVIFYFINFSVTPLVNAFGSEVYGMTSSQISLMLLPALILATISGTCSGRIAKAIGREHAILTGGSLMGLGMLGSAFCLGLGPIAVTITMCLFYGGMAMLYSPTVDTVLGTLTHEHSGRGVGLNDLAMQGAGAIGIAVFGGPIVMQPFASGSLIGATGAAANASNLLLVYAAIMAFGVAWFLVFRRSIANRK
;
A
#
# COMPACT_ATOMS: atom_id res chain seq x y z
N MET A 1 -10.78 11.11 -32.53
CA MET A 1 -9.62 10.18 -32.49
C MET A 1 -10.03 8.91 -33.21
N THR A 2 -9.37 8.55 -34.30
CA THR A 2 -9.69 7.34 -35.07
C THR A 2 -9.28 6.08 -34.30
N THR A 3 -9.93 4.94 -34.55
CA THR A 3 -9.64 3.65 -33.90
C THR A 3 -8.20 3.17 -34.07
N HIS A 4 -7.48 3.71 -35.05
CA HIS A 4 -6.07 3.44 -35.31
C HIS A 4 -5.14 4.17 -34.31
N ASP A 5 -5.49 5.39 -33.86
CA ASP A 5 -4.75 6.17 -32.87
C ASP A 5 -4.92 5.64 -31.44
N SER A 6 -6.08 5.06 -31.12
CA SER A 6 -6.31 4.45 -29.81
C SER A 6 -5.47 3.17 -29.60
N ASN A 7 -5.31 2.36 -30.65
CA ASN A 7 -4.54 1.11 -30.59
C ASN A 7 -3.02 1.35 -30.49
N THR A 8 -2.48 2.36 -31.19
CA THR A 8 -1.06 2.73 -31.08
C THR A 8 -0.73 3.34 -29.73
N THR A 9 -1.64 4.16 -29.16
CA THR A 9 -1.50 4.71 -27.80
C THR A 9 -1.52 3.62 -26.73
N ALA A 10 -2.43 2.65 -26.83
CA ALA A 10 -2.49 1.52 -25.90
C ALA A 10 -1.24 0.62 -25.97
N ALA A 11 -0.69 0.39 -27.18
CA ALA A 11 0.53 -0.39 -27.36
C ALA A 11 1.76 0.31 -26.74
N LYS A 12 1.88 1.64 -26.89
CA LYS A 12 2.93 2.42 -26.22
C LYS A 12 2.77 2.41 -24.71
N ALA A 13 1.56 2.67 -24.22
CA ALA A 13 1.23 2.58 -22.79
C ALA A 13 1.64 1.22 -22.19
N ARG A 14 1.36 0.11 -22.88
CA ARG A 14 1.78 -1.23 -22.44
C ARG A 14 3.30 -1.37 -22.28
N ARG A 15 4.10 -0.79 -23.18
CA ARG A 15 5.58 -0.85 -23.10
C ARG A 15 6.15 -0.12 -21.89
N THR A 16 5.42 0.86 -21.35
CA THR A 16 5.85 1.64 -20.17
C THR A 16 5.64 0.90 -18.85
N LEU A 17 4.73 -0.08 -18.80
CA LEU A 17 4.30 -0.73 -17.56
C LEU A 17 5.44 -1.48 -16.85
N ILE A 18 6.26 -2.23 -17.59
CA ILE A 18 7.39 -2.98 -16.98
C ILE A 18 8.47 -2.03 -16.44
N PRO A 19 8.96 -1.02 -17.19
CA PRO A 19 9.86 0.00 -16.63
C PRO A 19 9.30 0.69 -15.38
N LEU A 20 8.01 1.04 -15.36
CA LEU A 20 7.37 1.65 -14.20
C LEU A 20 7.38 0.72 -12.97
N LEU A 21 7.10 -0.58 -13.17
CA LEU A 21 7.21 -1.58 -12.11
C LEU A 21 8.65 -1.69 -11.61
N VAL A 22 9.66 -1.72 -12.48
CA VAL A 22 11.06 -1.79 -12.04
C VAL A 22 11.43 -0.61 -11.15
N ILE A 23 11.01 0.61 -11.49
CA ILE A 23 11.25 1.80 -10.67
C ILE A 23 10.54 1.68 -9.31
N TYR A 24 9.27 1.26 -9.33
CA TYR A 24 8.46 1.08 -8.12
C TYR A 24 9.03 -0.02 -7.21
N LEU A 25 9.44 -1.15 -7.79
CA LEU A 25 10.10 -2.27 -7.12
C LEU A 25 11.36 -1.80 -6.41
N LEU A 26 12.27 -1.13 -7.11
CA LEU A 26 13.54 -0.70 -6.55
C LEU A 26 13.36 0.30 -5.39
N GLY A 27 12.41 1.23 -5.53
CA GLY A 27 12.05 2.14 -4.44
C GLY A 27 11.42 1.42 -3.25
N THR A 28 10.55 0.45 -3.51
CA THR A 28 9.89 -0.36 -2.46
C THR A 28 10.89 -1.27 -1.76
N VAL A 29 11.85 -1.88 -2.47
CA VAL A 29 12.97 -2.66 -1.89
C VAL A 29 13.74 -1.78 -0.91
N CYS A 30 14.12 -0.58 -1.34
CA CYS A 30 14.80 0.38 -0.48
C CYS A 30 13.94 0.70 0.76
N LEU A 31 12.65 0.99 0.57
CA LEU A 31 11.72 1.24 1.68
C LEU A 31 11.70 0.10 2.71
N GLN A 32 11.55 -1.13 2.25
CA GLN A 32 11.41 -2.29 3.13
C GLN A 32 12.74 -2.70 3.77
N ALA A 33 13.87 -2.46 3.11
CA ALA A 33 15.19 -2.65 3.70
C ALA A 33 15.43 -1.70 4.87
N PHE A 34 15.15 -0.40 4.70
CA PHE A 34 15.23 0.59 5.78
C PHE A 34 14.27 0.25 6.93
N ASN A 35 13.06 -0.25 6.61
CA ASN A 35 12.11 -0.70 7.63
C ASN A 35 12.62 -1.87 8.48
N LEU A 36 13.53 -2.69 7.96
CA LEU A 36 14.13 -3.78 8.72
C LEU A 36 15.23 -3.29 9.65
N VAL A 37 16.06 -2.34 9.19
CA VAL A 37 17.33 -1.99 9.84
C VAL A 37 17.27 -0.70 10.66
N PHE A 38 16.11 -0.04 10.75
CA PHE A 38 15.97 1.29 11.36
C PHE A 38 16.55 1.39 12.77
N GLN A 39 16.37 0.37 13.62
CA GLN A 39 16.92 0.34 14.99
C GLN A 39 18.46 0.37 14.99
N HIS A 40 19.08 -0.36 14.07
CA HIS A 40 20.52 -0.38 13.90
C HIS A 40 21.03 0.98 13.42
N ILE A 41 20.37 1.58 12.43
CA ILE A 41 20.69 2.93 11.93
C ILE A 41 20.59 3.97 13.05
N GLY A 42 19.52 3.94 13.83
CA GLY A 42 19.35 4.87 14.95
C GLY A 42 20.45 4.72 16.00
N SER A 43 20.89 3.49 16.28
CA SER A 43 21.99 3.22 17.20
C SER A 43 23.33 3.73 16.65
N ASP A 44 23.61 3.47 15.37
CA ASP A 44 24.83 3.89 14.66
C ASP A 44 24.96 5.42 14.58
N LEU A 45 23.82 6.12 14.43
CA LEU A 45 23.74 7.58 14.40
C LEU A 45 23.59 8.23 15.79
N GLY A 46 23.65 7.47 16.88
CA GLY A 46 23.54 7.99 18.25
C GLY A 46 22.15 8.52 18.63
N ALA A 47 21.09 8.10 17.93
CA ALA A 47 19.70 8.51 18.16
C ALA A 47 18.71 7.32 18.18
N PRO A 48 18.93 6.30 19.04
CA PRO A 48 18.12 5.07 19.08
C PRO A 48 16.64 5.33 19.42
N ASP A 49 16.36 6.29 20.32
CA ASP A 49 14.99 6.62 20.74
C ASP A 49 14.13 7.19 19.60
N GLN A 50 14.76 7.76 18.58
CA GLN A 50 14.11 8.37 17.42
C GLN A 50 14.19 7.48 16.17
N ALA A 51 14.79 6.29 16.27
CA ALA A 51 15.02 5.39 15.15
C ALA A 51 13.73 5.06 14.38
N SER A 52 12.61 4.90 15.10
CA SER A 52 11.30 4.58 14.52
C SER A 52 10.81 5.63 13.52
N LEU A 53 11.30 6.87 13.58
CA LEU A 53 10.95 7.94 12.66
C LEU A 53 11.47 7.70 11.23
N ILE A 54 12.52 6.88 11.06
CA ILE A 54 13.06 6.47 9.75
C ILE A 54 12.00 5.75 8.92
N THR A 55 11.07 5.06 9.57
CA THR A 55 10.03 4.25 8.91
C THR A 55 8.68 4.96 8.98
N ALA A 56 8.34 5.52 10.14
CA ALA A 56 7.06 6.16 10.38
C ALA A 56 6.82 7.35 9.43
N ILE A 57 7.78 8.29 9.32
CA ILE A 57 7.57 9.50 8.52
C ILE A 57 7.47 9.18 7.02
N PRO A 58 8.39 8.39 6.42
CA PRO A 58 8.21 7.93 5.04
C PRO A 58 6.92 7.15 4.81
N GLY A 59 6.46 6.34 5.78
CA GLY A 59 5.17 5.65 5.70
C GLY A 59 3.98 6.60 5.59
N VAL A 60 3.96 7.69 6.39
CA VAL A 60 2.95 8.75 6.29
C VAL A 60 3.02 9.45 4.95
N VAL A 61 4.23 9.81 4.50
CA VAL A 61 4.45 10.47 3.20
C VAL A 61 3.95 9.59 2.07
N LEU A 62 4.22 8.28 2.09
CA LEU A 62 3.76 7.31 1.09
C LEU A 62 2.25 7.39 0.91
N GLY A 63 1.48 7.34 2.01
CA GLY A 63 0.02 7.46 1.96
C GLY A 63 -0.47 8.75 1.30
N ILE A 64 0.19 9.88 1.60
CA ILE A 64 -0.13 11.19 1.02
C ILE A 64 0.18 11.22 -0.48
N VAL A 65 1.37 10.76 -0.88
CA VAL A 65 1.79 10.85 -2.28
C VAL A 65 1.07 9.84 -3.19
N CYS A 66 0.66 8.67 -2.69
CA CYS A 66 -0.20 7.76 -3.47
C CYS A 66 -1.49 8.47 -3.90
N PHE A 67 -2.14 9.14 -2.95
CA PHE A 67 -3.35 9.91 -3.21
C PHE A 67 -3.11 11.07 -4.19
N ILE A 68 -2.06 11.86 -3.96
CA ILE A 68 -1.71 13.02 -4.80
C ILE A 68 -1.43 12.55 -6.22
N TYR A 69 -0.49 11.62 -6.43
CA TYR A 69 -0.10 11.21 -7.78
C TYR A 69 -1.18 10.46 -8.55
N GLY A 70 -1.98 9.62 -7.87
CA GLY A 70 -3.13 8.97 -8.50
C GLY A 70 -4.08 10.00 -9.08
N SER A 71 -4.43 11.01 -8.27
CA SER A 71 -5.38 12.06 -8.66
C SER A 71 -4.80 13.09 -9.65
N LEU A 72 -3.50 13.40 -9.55
CA LEU A 72 -2.80 14.29 -10.47
C LEU A 72 -2.73 13.73 -11.89
N GLY A 73 -2.82 12.39 -12.04
CA GLY A 73 -2.79 11.71 -13.34
C GLY A 73 -3.93 12.12 -14.30
N ASP A 74 -5.00 12.75 -13.80
CA ASP A 74 -6.06 13.29 -14.65
C ASP A 74 -5.76 14.72 -15.17
N PHE A 75 -4.88 15.48 -14.48
CA PHE A 75 -4.60 16.89 -14.77
C PHE A 75 -3.22 17.14 -15.39
N LEU A 76 -2.21 16.39 -14.97
CA LEU A 76 -0.82 16.52 -15.43
C LEU A 76 -0.45 15.38 -16.36
N SER A 77 0.52 15.62 -17.25
CA SER A 77 1.02 14.55 -18.10
C SER A 77 1.74 13.50 -17.26
N LEU A 78 1.39 12.23 -17.50
CA LEU A 78 1.98 11.08 -16.80
C LEU A 78 3.50 11.05 -16.94
N LYS A 79 4.00 11.55 -18.08
CA LYS A 79 5.43 11.71 -18.35
C LYS A 79 6.10 12.71 -17.41
N ARG A 80 5.49 13.87 -17.17
CA ARG A 80 6.03 14.89 -16.25
C ARG A 80 6.03 14.39 -14.81
N ILE A 81 4.95 13.72 -14.37
CA ILE A 81 4.88 13.11 -13.03
C ILE A 81 6.00 12.09 -12.86
N THR A 82 6.18 11.20 -13.84
CA THR A 82 7.21 10.16 -13.80
C THR A 82 8.63 10.74 -13.77
N LEU A 83 8.92 11.72 -14.63
CA LEU A 83 10.22 12.39 -14.67
C LEU A 83 10.56 13.06 -13.35
N PHE A 84 9.62 13.84 -12.81
CA PHE A 84 9.79 14.50 -11.52
C PHE A 84 10.05 13.49 -10.40
N GLY A 85 9.26 12.41 -10.36
CA GLY A 85 9.42 11.34 -9.38
C GLY A 85 10.79 10.64 -9.47
N VAL A 86 11.22 10.26 -10.67
CA VAL A 86 12.54 9.62 -10.85
C VAL A 86 13.68 10.57 -10.48
N THR A 87 13.58 11.85 -10.83
CA THR A 87 14.59 12.85 -10.42
C THR A 87 14.68 12.95 -8.90
N LEU A 88 13.55 13.00 -8.19
CA LEU A 88 13.55 13.00 -6.72
C LEU A 88 14.10 11.69 -6.16
N LEU A 89 13.71 10.54 -6.72
CA LEU A 89 14.22 9.24 -6.30
C LEU A 89 15.75 9.19 -6.40
N CYS A 90 16.32 9.62 -7.53
CA CYS A 90 17.76 9.66 -7.73
C CYS A 90 18.44 10.70 -6.83
N ALA A 91 17.86 11.89 -6.69
CA ALA A 91 18.41 12.94 -5.81
C ALA A 91 18.45 12.48 -4.34
N GLY A 92 17.34 11.93 -3.84
CA GLY A 92 17.28 11.38 -2.47
C GLY A 92 18.24 10.20 -2.28
N SER A 93 18.46 9.40 -3.33
CA SER A 93 19.42 8.28 -3.30
C SER A 93 20.87 8.76 -3.23
N VAL A 94 21.29 9.68 -4.10
CA VAL A 94 22.67 10.19 -4.10
C VAL A 94 22.94 11.04 -2.86
N LEU A 95 22.05 11.98 -2.54
CA LEU A 95 22.23 12.85 -1.37
C LEU A 95 22.13 12.07 -0.07
N GLY A 96 21.20 11.10 0.02
CA GLY A 96 21.11 10.19 1.16
C GLY A 96 22.40 9.40 1.37
N PHE A 97 22.99 8.86 0.31
CA PHE A 97 24.28 8.18 0.39
C PHE A 97 25.44 9.11 0.78
N LEU A 98 25.47 10.36 0.32
CA LEU A 98 26.58 11.27 0.63
C LEU A 98 26.44 11.96 1.99
N LEU A 99 25.22 12.13 2.50
CA LEU A 99 24.90 12.97 3.66
C LEU A 99 24.16 12.19 4.75
N HIS A 100 24.45 10.89 4.92
CA HIS A 100 23.81 10.02 5.91
C HIS A 100 24.29 10.21 7.36
N GLY A 101 25.17 11.18 7.63
CA GLY A 101 25.86 11.34 8.91
C GLY A 101 25.00 11.78 10.11
N ASN A 102 23.70 12.03 9.93
CA ASN A 102 22.78 12.24 11.05
C ASN A 102 21.35 11.79 10.72
N LEU A 103 20.59 11.48 11.78
CA LEU A 103 19.23 10.93 11.66
C LEU A 103 18.25 11.86 10.91
N PRO A 104 18.19 13.18 11.17
CA PRO A 104 17.28 14.07 10.44
C PRO A 104 17.51 14.10 8.93
N LEU A 105 18.78 14.11 8.48
CA LEU A 105 19.11 14.08 7.06
C LEU A 105 18.70 12.75 6.42
N VAL A 106 18.95 11.62 7.10
CA VAL A 106 18.48 10.30 6.65
C VAL A 106 16.98 10.33 6.44
N ILE A 107 16.21 10.78 7.43
CA ILE A 107 14.75 10.90 7.32
C ILE A 107 14.36 11.80 6.14
N ALA A 108 14.99 12.97 5.97
CA ALA A 108 14.69 13.89 4.88
C ALA A 108 14.91 13.26 3.49
N PHE A 109 16.02 12.55 3.28
CA PHE A 109 16.29 11.89 2.00
C PHE A 109 15.39 10.68 1.77
N ARG A 110 14.98 9.97 2.82
CA ARG A 110 13.98 8.89 2.76
C ARG A 110 12.60 9.42 2.37
N ILE A 111 12.21 10.60 2.85
CA ILE A 111 11.00 11.31 2.40
C ILE A 111 11.09 11.59 0.89
N ILE A 112 12.22 12.17 0.44
CA ILE A 112 12.44 12.49 -0.98
C ILE A 112 12.39 11.23 -1.86
N GLN A 113 13.03 10.13 -1.45
CA GLN A 113 12.96 8.85 -2.17
C GLN A 113 11.52 8.34 -2.24
N THR A 114 10.76 8.46 -1.15
CA THR A 114 9.36 8.00 -1.08
C THR A 114 8.45 8.77 -2.02
N ILE A 115 8.59 10.10 -2.05
CA ILE A 115 7.92 10.96 -3.03
C ILE A 115 8.32 10.56 -4.46
N GLY A 116 9.57 10.15 -4.66
CA GLY A 116 10.09 9.79 -5.98
C GLY A 116 9.52 8.48 -6.53
N PHE A 117 9.70 7.37 -5.82
CA PHE A 117 9.34 6.04 -6.36
C PHE A 117 7.82 5.82 -6.48
N GLN A 118 7.02 6.42 -5.59
CA GLN A 118 5.55 6.26 -5.64
C GLN A 118 4.93 6.93 -6.88
N ALA A 119 5.61 7.91 -7.49
CA ALA A 119 5.18 8.49 -8.75
C ALA A 119 5.07 7.41 -9.85
N ALA A 120 6.03 6.47 -9.89
CA ALA A 120 6.03 5.37 -10.85
C ALA A 120 4.90 4.36 -10.59
N GLY A 121 4.62 4.06 -9.31
CA GLY A 121 3.52 3.17 -8.93
C GLY A 121 2.14 3.74 -9.27
N SER A 122 1.92 5.03 -8.95
CA SER A 122 0.65 5.71 -9.23
C SER A 122 0.46 5.93 -10.74
N VAL A 123 1.51 6.46 -11.38
CA VAL A 123 2.00 6.11 -12.73
C VAL A 123 1.27 4.96 -13.44
N TYR A 124 1.74 3.79 -13.05
CA TYR A 124 1.35 2.49 -13.52
C TYR A 124 -0.15 2.24 -13.38
N LEU A 125 -0.73 2.46 -12.19
CA LEU A 125 -2.14 2.19 -11.93
C LEU A 125 -3.05 3.06 -12.80
N VAL A 126 -2.72 4.33 -12.99
CA VAL A 126 -3.48 5.23 -13.88
C VAL A 126 -3.40 4.75 -15.33
N ILE A 127 -2.23 4.30 -15.80
CA ILE A 127 -2.08 3.76 -17.16
C ILE A 127 -2.94 2.50 -17.35
N VAL A 128 -2.91 1.59 -16.38
CA VAL A 128 -3.73 0.37 -16.39
C VAL A 128 -5.22 0.69 -16.38
N ALA A 129 -5.64 1.61 -15.53
CA ALA A 129 -7.05 2.01 -15.44
C ALA A 129 -7.57 2.65 -16.74
N LYS A 130 -6.73 3.48 -17.40
CA LYS A 130 -7.15 4.35 -18.50
C LYS A 130 -6.97 3.76 -19.89
N TYR A 131 -5.83 3.12 -20.16
CA TYR A 131 -5.43 2.73 -21.53
C TYR A 131 -5.55 1.22 -21.81
N LEU A 132 -5.61 0.37 -20.78
CA LEU A 132 -5.70 -1.07 -20.98
C LEU A 132 -7.16 -1.55 -21.13
N LYS A 133 -7.32 -2.62 -21.92
CA LYS A 133 -8.62 -3.28 -22.13
C LYS A 133 -9.07 -3.97 -20.83
N PRO A 134 -10.39 -4.04 -20.55
CA PRO A 134 -10.93 -4.67 -19.34
C PRO A 134 -10.43 -6.09 -19.06
N GLU A 135 -10.13 -6.86 -20.11
CA GLU A 135 -9.64 -8.24 -20.02
C GLU A 135 -8.19 -8.33 -19.50
N GLU A 136 -7.42 -7.26 -19.67
CA GLU A 136 -5.99 -7.23 -19.37
C GLU A 136 -5.71 -6.56 -18.02
N LYS A 137 -6.61 -5.68 -17.55
CA LYS A 137 -6.46 -4.94 -16.29
C LYS A 137 -6.18 -5.85 -15.09
N LEU A 138 -6.89 -6.97 -14.99
CA LEU A 138 -6.71 -7.95 -13.90
C LEU A 138 -5.29 -8.53 -13.85
N LEU A 139 -4.65 -8.75 -15.02
CA LEU A 139 -3.26 -9.21 -15.05
C LEU A 139 -2.33 -8.13 -14.49
N TYR A 140 -2.48 -6.88 -14.93
CA TYR A 140 -1.57 -5.80 -14.55
C TYR A 140 -1.77 -5.33 -13.11
N PHE A 141 -3.00 -5.26 -12.58
CA PHE A 141 -3.19 -5.05 -11.14
C PHE A 141 -2.58 -6.19 -10.31
N GLY A 142 -2.64 -7.42 -10.81
CA GLY A 142 -1.97 -8.57 -10.22
C GLY A 142 -0.44 -8.45 -10.20
N LEU A 143 0.15 -8.00 -11.31
CA LEU A 143 1.58 -7.74 -11.38
C LEU A 143 2.01 -6.62 -10.42
N PHE A 144 1.20 -5.57 -10.25
CA PHE A 144 1.48 -4.50 -9.29
C PHE A 144 1.55 -5.00 -7.84
N THR A 145 0.58 -5.82 -7.41
CA THR A 145 0.65 -6.37 -6.05
C THR A 145 1.77 -7.40 -5.91
N ALA A 146 2.04 -8.19 -6.95
CA ALA A 146 3.15 -9.14 -6.93
C ALA A 146 4.49 -8.41 -6.80
N ASP A 147 4.66 -7.31 -7.53
CA ASP A 147 5.83 -6.44 -7.49
C ASP A 147 6.08 -5.89 -6.08
N TYR A 148 5.03 -5.37 -5.41
CA TYR A 148 5.13 -4.92 -4.02
C TYR A 148 5.55 -6.04 -3.05
N GLN A 149 4.97 -7.24 -3.18
CA GLN A 149 5.30 -8.38 -2.31
C GLN A 149 6.72 -8.89 -2.56
N LEU A 150 7.16 -8.92 -3.82
CA LEU A 150 8.52 -9.28 -4.21
C LEU A 150 9.53 -8.26 -3.69
N ALA A 151 9.23 -6.97 -3.87
CA ALA A 151 10.05 -5.89 -3.36
C ALA A 151 10.19 -5.93 -1.85
N THR A 152 9.12 -6.29 -1.14
CA THR A 152 9.13 -6.48 0.32
C THR A 152 10.04 -7.65 0.71
N ALA A 153 9.94 -8.79 0.02
CA ALA A 153 10.81 -9.94 0.26
C ALA A 153 12.29 -9.60 0.01
N ILE A 154 12.60 -8.96 -1.12
CA ILE A 154 13.97 -8.55 -1.47
C ILE A 154 14.48 -7.49 -0.50
N GLY A 155 13.66 -6.52 -0.09
CA GLY A 155 14.03 -5.47 0.85
C GLY A 155 14.42 -6.05 2.21
N VAL A 156 13.65 -7.00 2.71
CA VAL A 156 13.97 -7.74 3.94
C VAL A 156 15.32 -8.47 3.83
N LEU A 157 15.57 -9.17 2.72
CA LEU A 157 16.85 -9.85 2.50
C LEU A 157 18.03 -8.86 2.38
N SER A 158 17.81 -7.77 1.65
CA SER A 158 18.83 -6.74 1.41
C SER A 158 19.19 -6.02 2.71
N GLY A 159 18.20 -5.64 3.52
CA GLY A 159 18.42 -5.02 4.82
C GLY A 159 19.34 -5.89 5.70
N GLY A 160 19.06 -7.19 5.80
CA GLY A 160 19.92 -8.11 6.56
C GLY A 160 21.36 -8.19 6.05
N LEU A 161 21.57 -8.16 4.72
CA LEU A 161 22.91 -8.16 4.12
C LEU A 161 23.67 -6.86 4.43
N PHE A 162 23.03 -5.71 4.24
CA PHE A 162 23.69 -4.40 4.37
C PHE A 162 23.94 -3.97 5.81
N VAL A 163 23.30 -4.56 6.82
CA VAL A 163 23.70 -4.39 8.24
C VAL A 163 25.15 -4.81 8.47
N SER A 164 25.65 -5.80 7.74
CA SER A 164 27.01 -6.34 7.94
C SER A 164 28.12 -5.56 7.20
N ILE A 165 27.75 -4.59 6.36
CA ILE A 165 28.68 -3.79 5.57
C ILE A 165 28.57 -2.33 6.02
N ASP A 166 27.59 -1.63 5.44
CA ASP A 166 27.18 -0.27 5.76
C ASP A 166 25.77 -0.12 5.19
N TRP A 167 24.83 0.31 6.04
CA TRP A 167 23.43 0.47 5.67
C TRP A 167 23.23 1.63 4.68
N ALA A 168 24.17 2.57 4.56
CA ALA A 168 24.09 3.70 3.63
C ALA A 168 24.01 3.24 2.17
N TYR A 169 24.59 2.08 1.81
CA TYR A 169 24.49 1.52 0.46
C TYR A 169 23.05 1.20 0.03
N LEU A 170 22.12 1.03 0.98
CA LEU A 170 20.68 0.88 0.67
C LEU A 170 20.14 2.09 -0.10
N PHE A 171 20.70 3.29 0.09
CA PHE A 171 20.33 4.47 -0.67
C PHE A 171 20.64 4.35 -2.17
N LEU A 172 21.61 3.53 -2.57
CA LEU A 172 22.05 3.44 -3.96
C LEU A 172 21.22 2.44 -4.80
N ILE A 173 20.49 1.50 -4.16
CA ILE A 173 19.67 0.49 -4.85
C ILE A 173 18.72 1.12 -5.88
N PRO A 174 17.98 2.22 -5.57
CA PRO A 174 17.08 2.83 -6.52
C PRO A 174 17.74 3.46 -7.74
N LEU A 175 19.06 3.72 -7.75
CA LEU A 175 19.74 4.31 -8.91
C LEU A 175 19.76 3.39 -10.13
N ILE A 176 19.55 2.08 -9.93
CA ILE A 176 19.36 1.10 -11.01
C ILE A 176 18.17 1.49 -11.91
N SER A 177 17.20 2.26 -11.39
CA SER A 177 16.06 2.80 -12.15
C SER A 177 16.47 3.65 -13.38
N LEU A 178 17.66 4.25 -13.37
CA LEU A 178 18.16 5.05 -14.49
C LEU A 178 18.33 4.22 -15.77
N LEU A 179 18.57 2.91 -15.64
CA LEU A 179 18.71 1.99 -16.79
C LEU A 179 17.41 1.86 -17.60
N VAL A 180 16.26 1.98 -16.94
CA VAL A 180 14.94 1.83 -17.58
C VAL A 180 14.29 3.17 -17.94
N LEU A 181 14.92 4.30 -17.58
CA LEU A 181 14.37 5.63 -17.77
C LEU A 181 14.28 6.05 -19.24
N VAL A 182 15.33 5.79 -20.02
CA VAL A 182 15.40 6.17 -21.45
C VAL A 182 14.29 5.51 -22.28
N PRO A 183 14.07 4.17 -22.22
CA PRO A 183 12.96 3.55 -22.96
C PRO A 183 11.59 4.01 -22.44
N LEU A 184 11.46 4.24 -21.13
CA LEU A 184 10.22 4.69 -20.50
C LEU A 184 9.75 6.06 -21.02
N ILE A 185 10.65 7.06 -21.08
CA ILE A 185 10.31 8.43 -21.50
C ILE A 185 9.81 8.47 -22.96
N LYS A 186 10.31 7.59 -23.82
CA LYS A 186 9.93 7.53 -25.25
C LYS A 186 8.48 7.09 -25.45
N ASP A 187 8.01 6.14 -24.63
CA ASP A 187 6.71 5.50 -24.80
C ASP A 187 5.63 6.03 -23.84
N LEU A 188 5.99 6.85 -22.86
CA LEU A 188 5.04 7.49 -21.92
C LEU A 188 4.02 8.36 -22.65
N PRO A 189 2.71 8.15 -22.43
CA PRO A 189 1.68 9.03 -22.96
C PRO A 189 1.90 10.47 -22.49
N ASP A 190 2.15 11.37 -23.44
CA ASP A 190 2.37 12.80 -23.20
C ASP A 190 1.09 13.63 -23.46
N SER A 191 -0.05 12.96 -23.65
CA SER A 191 -1.32 13.65 -23.91
C SER A 191 -1.88 14.24 -22.61
N HIS A 192 -2.06 15.55 -22.60
CA HIS A 192 -2.95 16.23 -21.66
C HIS A 192 -4.35 15.65 -21.85
N SER A 193 -4.84 14.92 -20.86
CA SER A 193 -6.17 14.30 -20.95
C SER A 193 -7.30 15.14 -20.36
N GLY A 194 -7.01 16.32 -19.78
CA GLY A 194 -8.00 17.12 -19.07
C GLY A 194 -8.00 18.58 -19.50
N HIS A 195 -9.16 19.06 -19.95
CA HIS A 195 -9.51 20.47 -19.89
C HIS A 195 -9.82 20.78 -18.42
N GLY A 196 -8.82 21.17 -17.64
CA GLY A 196 -9.04 21.48 -16.23
C GLY A 196 -7.76 21.91 -15.53
N ASN A 197 -7.83 22.99 -14.77
CA ASN A 197 -6.74 23.41 -13.91
C ASN A 197 -6.57 22.43 -12.74
N VAL A 198 -5.34 22.26 -12.26
CA VAL A 198 -5.08 21.48 -11.05
C VAL A 198 -5.78 22.19 -9.89
N ASP A 199 -6.65 21.46 -9.18
CA ASP A 199 -7.33 21.93 -7.98
C ASP A 199 -6.38 21.95 -6.77
N VAL A 200 -5.38 22.85 -6.81
CA VAL A 200 -4.37 23.00 -5.76
C VAL A 200 -5.00 23.23 -4.37
N PRO A 201 -6.03 24.08 -4.19
CA PRO A 201 -6.65 24.26 -2.88
C PRO A 201 -7.33 22.99 -2.38
N GLY A 202 -8.05 22.26 -3.25
CA GLY A 202 -8.68 21.00 -2.89
C GLY A 202 -7.68 19.95 -2.45
N PHE A 203 -6.58 19.80 -3.20
CA PHE A 203 -5.48 18.90 -2.83
C PHE A 203 -4.81 19.30 -1.51
N ALA A 204 -4.60 20.60 -1.27
CA ALA A 204 -3.98 21.08 -0.04
C ALA A 204 -4.87 20.83 1.19
N ILE A 205 -6.16 21.22 1.14
CA ILE A 205 -7.10 21.03 2.25
C ILE A 205 -7.24 19.54 2.58
N PHE A 206 -7.45 18.71 1.55
CA PHE A 206 -7.61 17.28 1.74
C PHE A 206 -6.33 16.59 2.20
N GLY A 207 -5.18 16.96 1.61
CA GLY A 207 -3.87 16.44 2.00
C GLY A 207 -3.54 16.73 3.45
N VAL A 208 -3.84 17.93 3.96
CA VAL A 208 -3.67 18.28 5.38
C VAL A 208 -4.61 17.46 6.27
N ALA A 209 -5.87 17.24 5.86
CA ALA A 209 -6.80 16.40 6.60
C ALA A 209 -6.26 14.97 6.79
N VAL A 210 -5.77 14.38 5.70
CA VAL A 210 -5.19 13.02 5.68
C VAL A 210 -3.87 12.95 6.46
N LEU A 211 -2.99 13.94 6.31
CA LEU A 211 -1.75 14.04 7.06
C LEU A 211 -2.02 14.03 8.57
N LEU A 212 -2.91 14.90 9.05
CA LEU A 212 -3.24 15.00 10.47
C LEU A 212 -3.95 13.75 10.98
N LEU A 213 -4.82 13.14 10.17
CA LEU A 213 -5.44 11.86 10.52
C LEU A 213 -4.39 10.76 10.71
N THR A 214 -3.41 10.71 9.82
CA THR A 214 -2.35 9.69 9.86
C THR A 214 -1.41 9.94 11.05
N LEU A 215 -1.03 11.20 11.30
CA LEU A 215 -0.21 11.59 12.45
C LEU A 215 -0.92 11.33 13.79
N PHE A 216 -2.23 11.55 13.87
CA PHE A 216 -3.02 11.21 15.05
C PHE A 216 -2.85 9.73 15.41
N PHE A 217 -2.91 8.84 14.42
CA PHE A 217 -2.77 7.41 14.67
C PHE A 217 -1.33 6.97 14.99
N SER A 218 -0.35 7.82 14.74
CA SER A 218 1.04 7.59 15.16
C SER A 218 1.37 8.19 16.54
N MET A 219 0.83 9.38 16.87
CA MET A 219 1.18 10.13 18.07
C MET A 219 0.10 10.16 19.16
N LEU A 220 -1.11 9.71 18.84
CA LEU A 220 -2.32 9.69 19.70
C LEU A 220 -2.65 11.06 20.32
N GLN A 221 -2.28 12.15 19.65
CA GLN A 221 -2.57 13.51 20.11
C GLN A 221 -3.97 13.94 19.68
N TRP A 222 -4.92 13.96 20.61
CA TRP A 222 -6.34 14.22 20.33
C TRP A 222 -6.64 15.54 19.60
N TRP A 223 -5.79 16.55 19.69
CA TRP A 223 -5.99 17.78 18.91
C TRP A 223 -5.84 17.53 17.39
N MET A 224 -5.00 16.57 16.97
CA MET A 224 -4.76 16.26 15.56
C MET A 224 -6.02 15.71 14.88
N ILE A 225 -6.81 14.87 15.57
CA ILE A 225 -8.07 14.37 15.02
C ILE A 225 -9.14 15.47 14.92
N VAL A 226 -9.19 16.39 15.88
CA VAL A 226 -10.10 17.54 15.84
C VAL A 226 -9.78 18.44 14.64
N VAL A 227 -8.50 18.76 14.43
CA VAL A 227 -8.07 19.58 13.29
C VAL A 227 -8.26 18.82 11.98
N SER A 228 -7.94 17.53 11.92
CA SER A 228 -8.21 16.69 10.75
C SER A 228 -9.69 16.71 10.34
N LEU A 229 -10.60 16.53 11.31
CA LEU A 229 -12.03 16.59 11.08
C LEU A 229 -12.48 17.97 10.58
N ALA A 230 -11.92 19.05 11.15
CA ALA A 230 -12.18 20.40 10.69
C ALA A 230 -11.75 20.59 9.21
N PHE A 231 -10.60 20.04 8.80
CA PHE A 231 -10.15 20.08 7.40
C PHE A 231 -11.02 19.20 6.49
N PHE A 232 -11.53 18.05 6.94
CA PHE A 232 -12.50 17.27 6.17
C PHE A 232 -13.82 18.01 5.98
N VAL A 233 -14.32 18.71 7.01
CA VAL A 233 -15.51 19.56 6.89
C VAL A 233 -15.23 20.74 5.95
N ALA A 234 -14.08 21.39 6.06
CA ALA A 234 -13.65 22.45 5.16
C ALA A 234 -13.57 21.94 3.71
N PHE A 235 -13.06 20.73 3.50
CA PHE A 235 -13.03 20.08 2.19
C PHE A 235 -14.43 19.80 1.66
N ALA A 236 -15.33 19.27 2.48
CA ALA A 236 -16.71 19.01 2.10
C ALA A 236 -17.44 20.29 1.68
N ILE A 237 -17.20 21.41 2.38
CA ILE A 237 -17.73 22.72 1.99
C ILE A 237 -17.07 23.20 0.69
N TYR A 238 -15.76 23.06 0.57
CA TYR A 238 -14.99 23.48 -0.60
C TYR A 238 -15.47 22.83 -1.89
N ILE A 239 -15.63 21.51 -1.91
CA ILE A 239 -16.06 20.76 -3.12
C ILE A 239 -17.47 21.12 -3.60
N THR A 240 -18.31 21.72 -2.74
CA THR A 240 -19.64 22.21 -3.13
C THR A 240 -19.61 23.61 -3.78
N LYS A 241 -18.53 24.38 -3.57
CA LYS A 241 -18.40 25.78 -4.01
C LYS A 241 -17.37 26.00 -5.11
N ALA A 242 -16.39 25.11 -5.22
CA ALA A 242 -15.32 25.21 -6.20
C ALA A 242 -15.87 25.07 -7.64
N LYS A 243 -15.27 25.80 -8.59
CA LYS A 243 -15.65 25.75 -10.01
C LYS A 243 -15.26 24.42 -10.66
N ASP A 244 -14.02 23.99 -10.45
CA ASP A 244 -13.46 22.75 -10.99
C ASP A 244 -12.79 21.90 -9.89
N PRO A 245 -13.55 21.37 -8.91
CA PRO A 245 -12.95 20.57 -7.85
C PRO A 245 -12.41 19.24 -8.40
N PHE A 246 -11.33 18.73 -7.77
CA PHE A 246 -10.79 17.42 -8.15
C PHE A 246 -11.71 16.26 -7.79
N ILE A 247 -12.65 16.43 -6.86
CA ILE A 247 -13.75 15.49 -6.61
C ILE A 247 -15.04 16.28 -6.51
N THR A 248 -16.08 15.82 -7.21
CA THR A 248 -17.43 16.38 -7.11
C THR A 248 -18.24 15.65 -6.03
N PRO A 249 -19.20 16.31 -5.36
CA PRO A 249 -20.10 15.66 -4.40
C PRO A 249 -20.86 14.45 -4.97
N ASP A 250 -21.17 14.46 -6.28
CA ASP A 250 -21.86 13.36 -6.96
C ASP A 250 -21.04 12.06 -6.97
N PHE A 251 -19.72 12.17 -6.87
CA PHE A 251 -18.84 11.01 -6.72
C PHE A 251 -19.17 10.21 -5.45
N PHE A 252 -19.49 10.89 -4.35
CA PHE A 252 -19.93 10.29 -3.09
C PHE A 252 -21.41 9.86 -3.09
N ARG A 253 -22.19 10.24 -4.11
CA ARG A 253 -23.55 9.70 -4.29
C ARG A 253 -23.56 8.37 -5.03
N ASN A 254 -22.45 8.00 -5.67
CA ASN A 254 -22.29 6.72 -6.34
C ASN A 254 -22.21 5.58 -5.31
N ALA A 255 -23.39 5.03 -4.97
CA ALA A 255 -23.50 3.92 -4.03
C ALA A 255 -22.71 2.67 -4.47
N ARG A 256 -22.48 2.49 -5.78
CA ARG A 256 -21.66 1.39 -6.31
C ARG A 256 -20.20 1.59 -5.92
N TRP A 257 -19.68 2.79 -6.15
CA TRP A 257 -18.31 3.15 -5.79
C TRP A 257 -18.08 3.04 -4.28
N ILE A 258 -18.97 3.61 -3.44
CA ILE A 258 -18.85 3.52 -1.98
C ILE A 258 -18.79 2.05 -1.52
N LYS A 259 -19.72 1.21 -1.98
CA LYS A 259 -19.78 -0.19 -1.58
C LYS A 259 -18.53 -0.96 -2.01
N SER A 260 -17.98 -0.66 -3.19
CA SER A 260 -16.74 -1.26 -3.68
C SER A 260 -15.53 -0.79 -2.86
N VAL A 261 -15.43 0.50 -2.53
CA VAL A 261 -14.33 1.04 -1.71
C VAL A 261 -14.37 0.49 -0.29
N MET A 262 -15.55 0.26 0.29
CA MET A 262 -15.67 -0.37 1.59
C MET A 262 -15.04 -1.77 1.63
N LEU A 263 -14.98 -2.51 0.51
CA LEU A 263 -14.24 -3.77 0.46
C LEU A 263 -12.76 -3.56 0.73
N ILE A 264 -12.16 -2.55 0.09
CA ILE A 264 -10.75 -2.19 0.31
C ILE A 264 -10.54 -1.79 1.75
N VAL A 265 -11.41 -0.92 2.28
CA VAL A 265 -11.31 -0.46 3.66
C VAL A 265 -11.34 -1.64 4.63
N ILE A 266 -12.27 -2.59 4.47
CA ILE A 266 -12.39 -3.73 5.39
C ILE A 266 -11.21 -4.70 5.26
N PHE A 267 -10.86 -5.12 4.04
CA PHE A 267 -9.79 -6.12 3.84
C PHE A 267 -8.40 -5.57 4.16
N TYR A 268 -8.15 -4.28 3.91
CA TYR A 268 -6.86 -3.64 4.20
C TYR A 268 -6.79 -2.97 5.57
N PHE A 269 -7.88 -2.99 6.35
CA PHE A 269 -7.92 -2.43 7.70
C PHE A 269 -6.75 -2.93 8.56
N ILE A 270 -6.50 -4.23 8.55
CA ILE A 270 -5.45 -4.85 9.39
C ILE A 270 -4.06 -4.84 8.73
N ASN A 271 -3.90 -4.28 7.52
CA ASN A 271 -2.69 -4.48 6.72
C ASN A 271 -1.42 -3.99 7.43
N PHE A 272 -1.46 -2.79 8.02
CA PHE A 272 -0.30 -2.24 8.75
C PHE A 272 -0.17 -2.78 10.18
N SER A 273 -1.17 -3.49 10.71
CA SER A 273 -1.13 -4.07 12.05
C SER A 273 -0.65 -5.52 12.09
N VAL A 274 -0.71 -6.25 10.97
CA VAL A 274 -0.25 -7.64 10.88
C VAL A 274 1.25 -7.75 11.12
N THR A 275 2.09 -6.99 10.41
CA THR A 275 3.55 -7.10 10.55
C THR A 275 4.05 -6.73 11.95
N PRO A 276 3.59 -5.63 12.59
CA PRO A 276 3.92 -5.34 13.99
C PRO A 276 3.45 -6.42 14.96
N LEU A 277 2.25 -6.98 14.76
CA LEU A 277 1.76 -8.09 15.59
C LEU A 277 2.66 -9.32 15.48
N VAL A 278 3.06 -9.69 14.25
CA VAL A 278 4.01 -10.79 14.01
C VAL A 278 5.37 -10.54 14.66
N ASN A 279 5.85 -9.29 14.63
CA ASN A 279 7.08 -8.93 15.32
C ASN A 279 6.95 -9.06 16.85
N ALA A 280 5.85 -8.58 17.43
CA ALA A 280 5.61 -8.65 18.86
C ALA A 280 5.56 -10.11 19.36
N PHE A 281 4.70 -10.95 18.80
CA PHE A 281 4.62 -12.34 19.27
C PHE A 281 5.86 -13.16 18.87
N GLY A 282 6.49 -12.86 17.73
CA GLY A 282 7.72 -13.55 17.32
C GLY A 282 8.86 -13.31 18.32
N SER A 283 9.00 -12.06 18.78
CA SER A 283 10.00 -11.70 19.78
C SER A 283 9.65 -12.24 21.17
N GLU A 284 8.41 -12.04 21.62
CA GLU A 284 8.04 -12.34 23.01
C GLU A 284 7.69 -13.81 23.27
N VAL A 285 7.08 -14.50 22.30
CA VAL A 285 6.68 -15.91 22.45
C VAL A 285 7.78 -16.85 22.00
N TYR A 286 8.50 -16.51 20.91
CA TYR A 286 9.53 -17.38 20.34
C TYR A 286 10.96 -16.93 20.62
N GLY A 287 11.17 -15.77 21.27
CA GLY A 287 12.51 -15.25 21.52
C GLY A 287 13.28 -14.86 20.26
N MET A 288 12.57 -14.62 19.15
CA MET A 288 13.19 -14.37 17.86
C MET A 288 13.70 -12.94 17.73
N THR A 289 14.80 -12.78 17.01
CA THR A 289 15.26 -11.46 16.56
C THR A 289 14.41 -10.96 15.40
N SER A 290 14.42 -9.64 15.13
CA SER A 290 13.71 -9.05 13.99
C SER A 290 14.12 -9.67 12.65
N SER A 291 15.39 -10.04 12.48
CA SER A 291 15.88 -10.73 11.27
C SER A 291 15.29 -12.14 11.12
N GLN A 292 15.16 -12.89 12.21
CA GLN A 292 14.55 -14.22 12.20
C GLN A 292 13.05 -14.14 11.87
N ILE A 293 12.33 -13.17 12.45
CA ILE A 293 10.90 -12.95 12.16
C ILE A 293 10.69 -12.57 10.70
N SER A 294 11.58 -11.73 10.17
CA SER A 294 11.61 -11.38 8.76
C SER A 294 11.83 -12.59 7.84
N LEU A 295 12.75 -13.49 8.19
CA LEU A 295 12.96 -14.74 7.46
C LEU A 295 11.76 -15.69 7.59
N MET A 296 11.08 -15.69 8.73
CA MET A 296 9.85 -16.46 8.97
C MET A 296 8.71 -16.01 8.06
N LEU A 297 8.63 -14.71 7.72
CA LEU A 297 7.63 -14.15 6.80
C LEU A 297 7.99 -14.28 5.32
N LEU A 298 9.27 -14.51 5.00
CA LEU A 298 9.76 -14.56 3.62
C LEU A 298 9.01 -15.56 2.73
N PRO A 299 8.73 -16.82 3.16
CA PRO A 299 7.94 -17.76 2.35
C PRO A 299 6.54 -17.24 2.02
N ALA A 300 5.90 -16.53 2.98
CA ALA A 300 4.58 -15.97 2.77
C ALA A 300 4.59 -14.83 1.74
N LEU A 301 5.63 -14.00 1.74
CA LEU A 301 5.82 -12.94 0.74
C LEU A 301 6.11 -13.50 -0.66
N ILE A 302 6.91 -14.56 -0.76
CA ILE A 302 7.18 -15.26 -2.03
C ILE A 302 5.88 -15.88 -2.57
N LEU A 303 5.11 -16.56 -1.73
CA LEU A 303 3.83 -17.13 -2.14
C LEU A 303 2.84 -16.04 -2.59
N ALA A 304 2.81 -14.91 -1.88
CA ALA A 304 1.99 -13.77 -2.26
C ALA A 304 2.41 -13.17 -3.60
N THR A 305 3.71 -13.13 -3.90
CA THR A 305 4.23 -12.72 -5.21
C THR A 305 3.71 -13.63 -6.32
N ILE A 306 3.77 -14.95 -6.11
CA ILE A 306 3.28 -15.96 -7.06
C ILE A 306 1.75 -15.82 -7.22
N SER A 307 1.03 -15.69 -6.10
CA SER A 307 -0.42 -15.52 -6.06
C SER A 307 -0.87 -14.25 -6.80
N GLY A 308 -0.20 -13.12 -6.55
CA GLY A 308 -0.45 -11.85 -7.23
C GLY A 308 -0.23 -11.93 -8.74
N THR A 309 0.86 -12.57 -9.16
CA THR A 309 1.17 -12.79 -10.59
C THR A 309 0.11 -13.64 -11.28
N CYS A 310 -0.41 -14.65 -10.57
CA CYS A 310 -1.46 -15.54 -11.05
C CYS A 310 -2.87 -14.97 -10.88
N SER A 311 -3.06 -13.89 -10.12
CA SER A 311 -4.39 -13.37 -9.75
C SER A 311 -5.29 -13.08 -10.94
N GLY A 312 -4.76 -12.51 -12.02
CA GLY A 312 -5.53 -12.26 -13.25
C GLY A 312 -5.99 -13.53 -13.95
N ARG A 313 -5.17 -14.59 -13.95
CA ARG A 313 -5.54 -15.91 -14.51
C ARG A 313 -6.58 -16.59 -13.63
N ILE A 314 -6.40 -16.53 -12.31
CA ILE A 314 -7.34 -17.08 -11.33
C ILE A 314 -8.69 -16.37 -11.49
N ALA A 315 -8.73 -15.04 -11.47
CA ALA A 315 -9.95 -14.26 -11.64
C ALA A 315 -10.64 -14.50 -12.99
N LYS A 316 -9.89 -14.81 -14.06
CA LYS A 316 -10.46 -15.22 -15.36
C LYS A 316 -11.08 -16.62 -15.32
N ALA A 317 -10.48 -17.54 -14.57
CA ALA A 317 -10.93 -18.94 -14.48
C ALA A 317 -12.15 -19.11 -13.57
N ILE A 318 -12.14 -18.54 -12.36
CA ILE A 318 -13.22 -18.68 -11.37
C ILE A 318 -14.21 -17.51 -11.36
N GLY A 319 -13.89 -16.43 -12.09
CA GLY A 319 -14.67 -15.18 -12.08
C GLY A 319 -14.28 -14.24 -10.94
N ARG A 320 -14.54 -12.95 -11.14
CA ARG A 320 -14.17 -11.86 -10.21
C ARG A 320 -14.77 -12.04 -8.82
N GLU A 321 -16.04 -12.43 -8.76
CA GLU A 321 -16.77 -12.62 -7.50
C GLU A 321 -16.14 -13.72 -6.65
N HIS A 322 -15.93 -14.90 -7.24
CA HIS A 322 -15.28 -16.01 -6.53
C HIS A 322 -13.83 -15.70 -6.18
N ALA A 323 -13.11 -14.90 -6.98
CA ALA A 323 -11.76 -14.49 -6.64
C ALA A 323 -11.71 -13.61 -5.37
N ILE A 324 -12.64 -12.67 -5.22
CA ILE A 324 -12.75 -11.85 -4.00
C ILE A 324 -13.13 -12.73 -2.79
N LEU A 325 -14.11 -13.62 -2.95
CA LEU A 325 -14.55 -14.53 -1.87
C LEU A 325 -13.43 -15.46 -1.42
N THR A 326 -12.74 -16.09 -2.36
CA THR A 326 -11.62 -17.00 -2.07
C THR A 326 -10.46 -16.25 -1.41
N GLY A 327 -10.07 -15.08 -1.96
CA GLY A 327 -9.00 -14.26 -1.38
C GLY A 327 -9.31 -13.84 0.06
N GLY A 328 -10.52 -13.31 0.30
CA GLY A 328 -10.94 -12.89 1.64
C GLY A 328 -11.07 -14.06 2.62
N SER A 329 -11.54 -15.21 2.15
CA SER A 329 -11.62 -16.44 2.96
C SER A 329 -10.24 -16.96 3.32
N LEU A 330 -9.28 -16.96 2.39
CA LEU A 330 -7.88 -17.33 2.65
C LEU A 330 -7.23 -16.39 3.67
N MET A 331 -7.51 -15.08 3.59
CA MET A 331 -7.06 -14.12 4.60
C MET A 331 -7.61 -14.45 5.99
N GLY A 332 -8.92 -14.70 6.09
CA GLY A 332 -9.56 -15.08 7.35
C GLY A 332 -9.04 -16.41 7.92
N LEU A 333 -8.92 -17.43 7.08
CA LEU A 333 -8.39 -18.74 7.46
C LEU A 333 -6.91 -18.67 7.87
N GLY A 334 -6.11 -17.83 7.22
CA GLY A 334 -4.71 -17.61 7.60
C GLY A 334 -4.58 -16.98 8.99
N MET A 335 -5.43 -16.00 9.30
CA MET A 335 -5.46 -15.37 10.62
C MET A 335 -6.00 -16.32 11.70
N LEU A 336 -7.09 -17.02 11.39
CA LEU A 336 -7.69 -18.03 12.27
C LEU A 336 -6.68 -19.15 12.59
N GLY A 337 -6.06 -19.71 11.55
CA GLY A 337 -5.03 -20.74 11.69
C GLY A 337 -3.85 -20.26 12.52
N SER A 338 -3.37 -19.04 12.27
CA SER A 338 -2.27 -18.47 13.06
C SER A 338 -2.63 -18.34 14.55
N ALA A 339 -3.87 -17.98 14.87
CA ALA A 339 -4.34 -17.89 16.25
C ALA A 339 -4.27 -19.24 16.99
N PHE A 340 -4.57 -20.36 16.31
CA PHE A 340 -4.52 -21.70 16.88
C PHE A 340 -3.13 -22.34 16.82
N CYS A 341 -2.31 -21.97 15.83
CA CYS A 341 -0.99 -22.54 15.61
C CYS A 341 0.14 -21.88 16.44
N LEU A 342 -0.14 -20.80 17.18
CA LEU A 342 0.86 -20.13 18.02
C LEU A 342 1.60 -21.10 18.97
N GLY A 343 0.90 -22.07 19.55
CA GLY A 343 1.48 -23.08 20.45
C GLY A 343 2.23 -24.23 19.75
N LEU A 344 2.07 -24.40 18.43
CA LEU A 344 2.72 -25.46 17.65
C LEU A 344 4.11 -25.05 17.16
N GLY A 345 4.43 -23.76 17.24
CA GLY A 345 5.72 -23.19 16.87
C GLY A 345 5.69 -22.34 15.60
N PRO A 346 6.83 -21.68 15.28
CA PRO A 346 6.90 -20.65 14.25
C PRO A 346 6.62 -21.15 12.83
N ILE A 347 7.00 -22.39 12.51
CA ILE A 347 6.77 -22.99 11.18
C ILE A 347 5.27 -23.11 10.89
N ALA A 348 4.48 -23.52 11.88
CA ALA A 348 3.04 -23.64 11.72
C ALA A 348 2.39 -22.27 11.46
N VAL A 349 2.86 -21.23 12.15
CA VAL A 349 2.42 -19.85 11.93
C VAL A 349 2.85 -19.33 10.55
N THR A 350 4.04 -19.68 10.05
CA THR A 350 4.46 -19.34 8.68
C THR A 350 3.50 -19.91 7.64
N ILE A 351 3.09 -21.18 7.78
CA ILE A 351 2.18 -21.83 6.84
C ILE A 351 0.81 -21.12 6.81
N THR A 352 0.31 -20.70 7.96
CA THR A 352 -0.97 -19.97 8.03
C THR A 352 -0.83 -18.53 7.54
N MET A 353 0.32 -17.89 7.75
CA MET A 353 0.64 -16.57 7.17
C MET A 353 0.79 -16.61 5.64
N CYS A 354 1.24 -17.74 5.07
CA CYS A 354 1.22 -17.97 3.63
C CYS A 354 -0.20 -17.89 3.06
N LEU A 355 -1.19 -18.45 3.76
CA LEU A 355 -2.60 -18.33 3.36
C LEU A 355 -3.06 -16.87 3.39
N PHE A 356 -2.69 -16.12 4.43
CA PHE A 356 -3.05 -14.72 4.55
C PHE A 356 -2.49 -13.86 3.43
N TYR A 357 -1.16 -13.85 3.26
CA TYR A 357 -0.50 -13.02 2.25
C TYR A 357 -0.83 -13.48 0.82
N GLY A 358 -1.00 -14.80 0.61
CA GLY A 358 -1.47 -15.35 -0.65
C GLY A 358 -2.90 -14.89 -1.00
N GLY A 359 -3.81 -14.92 -0.02
CA GLY A 359 -5.18 -14.42 -0.17
C GLY A 359 -5.24 -12.92 -0.44
N MET A 360 -4.43 -12.14 0.29
CA MET A 360 -4.33 -10.69 0.12
C MET A 360 -3.88 -10.30 -1.31
N ALA A 361 -2.83 -10.95 -1.82
CA ALA A 361 -2.35 -10.68 -3.18
C ALA A 361 -3.34 -11.14 -4.27
N MET A 362 -4.05 -12.23 -4.04
CA MET A 362 -5.11 -12.68 -4.95
C MET A 362 -6.30 -11.71 -4.98
N LEU A 363 -6.65 -11.13 -3.82
CA LEU A 363 -7.81 -10.25 -3.65
C LEU A 363 -7.60 -8.85 -4.23
N TYR A 364 -6.36 -8.33 -4.22
CA TYR A 364 -6.05 -6.97 -4.69
C TYR A 364 -6.58 -6.69 -6.10
N SER A 365 -6.16 -7.50 -7.07
CA SER A 365 -6.48 -7.30 -8.50
C SER A 365 -7.99 -7.21 -8.79
N PRO A 366 -8.83 -8.19 -8.42
CA PRO A 366 -10.27 -8.13 -8.67
C PRO A 366 -10.97 -7.03 -7.87
N THR A 367 -10.47 -6.66 -6.68
CA THR A 367 -11.07 -5.60 -5.87
C THR A 367 -10.82 -4.23 -6.48
N VAL A 368 -9.58 -3.93 -6.87
CA VAL A 368 -9.21 -2.67 -7.53
C VAL A 368 -9.92 -2.52 -8.87
N ASP A 369 -9.99 -3.58 -9.68
CA ASP A 369 -10.75 -3.53 -10.94
C ASP A 369 -12.25 -3.32 -10.70
N THR A 370 -12.79 -3.88 -9.62
CA THR A 370 -14.19 -3.66 -9.22
C THR A 370 -14.44 -2.20 -8.83
N VAL A 371 -13.55 -1.58 -8.05
CA VAL A 371 -13.65 -0.16 -7.66
C VAL A 371 -13.54 0.74 -8.87
N LEU A 372 -12.47 0.60 -9.65
CA LEU A 372 -12.21 1.46 -10.81
C LEU A 372 -13.22 1.23 -11.94
N GLY A 373 -13.78 0.03 -12.05
CA GLY A 373 -14.85 -0.30 -12.99
C GLY A 373 -16.19 0.39 -12.70
N THR A 374 -16.34 1.03 -11.54
CA THR A 374 -17.53 1.84 -11.22
C THR A 374 -17.45 3.28 -11.74
N LEU A 375 -16.30 3.69 -12.27
CA LEU A 375 -15.99 5.05 -12.68
C LEU A 375 -15.87 5.17 -14.20
N THR A 376 -16.11 6.37 -14.72
CA THR A 376 -15.88 6.69 -16.13
C THR A 376 -14.38 6.85 -16.40
N HIS A 377 -13.97 6.64 -17.66
CA HIS A 377 -12.55 6.75 -18.05
C HIS A 377 -11.91 8.10 -17.70
N GLU A 378 -12.69 9.18 -17.71
CA GLU A 378 -12.27 10.55 -17.39
C GLU A 378 -11.96 10.79 -15.91
N HIS A 379 -12.41 9.90 -15.02
CA HIS A 379 -12.18 9.97 -13.57
C HIS A 379 -11.31 8.82 -13.07
N SER A 380 -10.61 8.12 -13.97
CA SER A 380 -9.76 6.99 -13.61
C SER A 380 -8.63 7.38 -12.66
N GLY A 381 -7.98 8.54 -12.86
CA GLY A 381 -6.90 9.00 -11.99
C GLY A 381 -7.39 9.32 -10.59
N ARG A 382 -8.44 10.15 -10.47
CA ARG A 382 -9.14 10.42 -9.19
C ARG A 382 -9.57 9.11 -8.51
N GLY A 383 -10.07 8.15 -9.28
CA GLY A 383 -10.43 6.81 -8.80
C GLY A 383 -9.26 6.05 -8.20
N VAL A 384 -8.11 6.04 -8.88
CA VAL A 384 -6.86 5.42 -8.37
C VAL A 384 -6.39 6.13 -7.10
N GLY A 385 -6.35 7.47 -7.10
CA GLY A 385 -5.92 8.23 -5.92
C GLY A 385 -6.80 7.98 -4.70
N LEU A 386 -8.12 7.94 -4.86
CA LEU A 386 -9.06 7.63 -3.78
C LEU A 386 -9.00 6.17 -3.33
N ASN A 387 -8.80 5.24 -4.27
CA ASN A 387 -8.58 3.83 -3.97
C ASN A 387 -7.36 3.65 -3.06
N ASP A 388 -6.24 4.27 -3.45
CA ASP A 388 -5.00 4.19 -2.68
C ASP A 388 -5.14 4.89 -1.33
N LEU A 389 -5.82 6.03 -1.28
CA LEU A 389 -6.14 6.67 0.00
C LEU A 389 -6.96 5.75 0.91
N ALA A 390 -8.01 5.12 0.38
CA ALA A 390 -8.86 4.23 1.16
C ALA A 390 -8.06 3.04 1.70
N MET A 391 -7.17 2.48 0.86
CA MET A 391 -6.28 1.38 1.24
C MET A 391 -5.28 1.78 2.34
N GLN A 392 -4.54 2.87 2.13
CA GLN A 392 -3.51 3.35 3.06
C GLN A 392 -4.13 3.89 4.36
N GLY A 393 -5.25 4.62 4.24
CA GLY A 393 -6.00 5.15 5.37
C GLY A 393 -6.61 4.05 6.23
N ALA A 394 -7.16 3.00 5.62
CA ALA A 394 -7.66 1.85 6.37
C ALA A 394 -6.55 1.16 7.17
N GLY A 395 -5.39 0.92 6.55
CA GLY A 395 -4.23 0.36 7.23
C GLY A 395 -3.76 1.23 8.39
N ALA A 396 -3.68 2.55 8.20
CA ALA A 396 -3.27 3.51 9.23
C ALA A 396 -4.23 3.53 10.43
N ILE A 397 -5.56 3.52 10.18
CA ILE A 397 -6.56 3.42 11.25
C ILE A 397 -6.39 2.09 12.00
N GLY A 398 -6.21 0.98 11.28
CA GLY A 398 -6.09 -0.33 11.91
C GLY A 398 -4.87 -0.47 12.81
N ILE A 399 -3.68 -0.01 12.40
CA ILE A 399 -2.51 -0.02 13.30
C ILE A 399 -2.70 0.86 14.52
N ALA A 400 -3.45 1.95 14.44
CA ALA A 400 -3.75 2.73 15.64
C ALA A 400 -4.70 2.02 16.60
N VAL A 401 -5.73 1.36 16.07
CA VAL A 401 -6.68 0.60 16.88
C VAL A 401 -5.98 -0.58 17.56
N PHE A 402 -5.07 -1.26 16.85
CA PHE A 402 -4.42 -2.48 17.34
C PHE A 402 -3.03 -2.26 17.94
N GLY A 403 -2.37 -1.13 17.70
CA GLY A 403 -1.02 -0.84 18.18
C GLY A 403 -0.94 -0.80 19.71
N GLY A 404 -1.89 -0.14 20.36
CA GLY A 404 -2.02 -0.16 21.82
C GLY A 404 -2.18 -1.58 22.37
N PRO A 405 -3.17 -2.36 21.90
CA PRO A 405 -3.33 -3.77 22.27
C PRO A 405 -2.13 -4.68 21.98
N ILE A 406 -1.35 -4.41 20.93
CA ILE A 406 -0.12 -5.17 20.62
C ILE A 406 0.92 -4.94 21.73
N VAL A 407 1.09 -3.70 22.19
CA VAL A 407 2.12 -3.33 23.18
C VAL A 407 1.67 -3.58 24.63
N MET A 408 0.45 -3.18 24.99
CA MET A 408 -0.06 -3.24 26.37
C MET A 408 -0.59 -4.62 26.77
N GLN A 409 -0.81 -5.49 25.78
CA GLN A 409 -1.30 -6.86 25.95
C GLN A 409 -2.54 -7.02 26.85
N PRO A 410 -3.62 -6.26 26.63
CA PRO A 410 -4.81 -6.30 27.48
C PRO A 410 -5.54 -7.65 27.44
N PHE A 411 -5.30 -8.48 26.41
CA PHE A 411 -5.95 -9.78 26.21
C PHE A 411 -5.06 -10.96 26.63
N ALA A 412 -4.10 -10.74 27.54
CA ALA A 412 -3.15 -11.74 27.99
C ALA A 412 -3.69 -12.72 29.06
N SER A 413 -4.87 -12.46 29.63
CA SER A 413 -5.42 -13.24 30.76
C SER A 413 -5.75 -14.69 30.41
N GLY A 414 -6.06 -14.97 29.15
CA GLY A 414 -6.39 -16.30 28.66
C GLY A 414 -6.82 -16.28 27.20
N SER A 415 -6.74 -17.43 26.54
CA SER A 415 -7.09 -17.58 25.12
C SER A 415 -7.86 -18.87 24.89
N LEU A 416 -8.54 -18.95 23.73
CA LEU A 416 -9.26 -20.15 23.28
C LEU A 416 -8.35 -21.38 23.08
N ILE A 417 -7.04 -21.18 23.00
CA ILE A 417 -6.02 -22.24 22.91
C ILE A 417 -5.46 -22.66 24.27
N GLY A 418 -5.98 -22.11 25.37
CA GLY A 418 -5.48 -22.38 26.72
C GLY A 418 -4.13 -21.71 27.05
N ALA A 419 -3.61 -20.83 26.19
CA ALA A 419 -2.40 -20.06 26.45
C ALA A 419 -2.68 -18.84 27.34
N THR A 420 -1.64 -18.35 28.03
CA THR A 420 -1.60 -17.13 28.85
C THR A 420 -0.46 -16.21 28.41
N GLY A 421 -0.49 -14.93 28.79
CA GLY A 421 0.59 -13.97 28.49
C GLY A 421 0.57 -13.48 27.04
N ALA A 422 1.73 -13.16 26.49
CA ALA A 422 1.90 -12.63 25.13
C ALA A 422 1.26 -13.53 24.04
N ALA A 423 1.36 -14.86 24.20
CA ALA A 423 0.75 -15.82 23.28
C ALA A 423 -0.79 -15.74 23.29
N ALA A 424 -1.40 -15.52 24.46
CA ALA A 424 -2.84 -15.35 24.57
C ALA A 424 -3.31 -14.05 23.91
N ASN A 425 -2.59 -12.96 24.16
CA ASN A 425 -2.89 -11.67 23.54
C ASN A 425 -2.80 -11.75 22.01
N ALA A 426 -1.72 -12.34 21.48
CA ALA A 426 -1.53 -12.52 20.05
C ALA A 426 -2.63 -13.39 19.42
N SER A 427 -2.97 -14.52 20.06
CA SER A 427 -4.05 -15.41 19.60
C SER A 427 -5.39 -14.67 19.52
N ASN A 428 -5.75 -13.95 20.57
CA ASN A 428 -7.00 -13.19 20.62
C ASN A 428 -7.05 -12.08 19.55
N LEU A 429 -5.95 -11.35 19.32
CA LEU A 429 -5.87 -10.36 18.26
C LEU A 429 -6.00 -10.97 16.86
N LEU A 430 -5.37 -12.12 16.62
CA LEU A 430 -5.49 -12.86 15.35
C LEU A 430 -6.92 -13.35 15.10
N LEU A 431 -7.66 -13.73 16.15
CA LEU A 431 -9.09 -14.06 16.04
C LEU A 431 -9.94 -12.84 15.68
N VAL A 432 -9.64 -11.67 16.26
CA VAL A 432 -10.30 -10.42 15.86
C VAL A 432 -10.01 -10.11 14.39
N TYR A 433 -8.77 -10.30 13.93
CA TYR A 433 -8.42 -10.11 12.51
C TYR A 433 -9.18 -11.08 11.61
N ALA A 434 -9.30 -12.35 11.99
CA ALA A 434 -10.08 -13.33 11.27
C ALA A 434 -11.57 -12.93 11.19
N ALA A 435 -12.14 -12.39 12.27
CA ALA A 435 -13.51 -11.91 12.31
C ALA A 435 -13.73 -10.71 11.36
N ILE A 436 -12.75 -9.79 11.26
CA ILE A 436 -12.80 -8.65 10.32
C ILE A 436 -12.78 -9.15 8.87
N MET A 437 -11.96 -10.16 8.56
CA MET A 437 -11.94 -10.77 7.22
C MET A 437 -13.27 -11.47 6.90
N ALA A 438 -13.83 -12.21 7.86
CA ALA A 438 -15.14 -12.86 7.72
C ALA A 438 -16.26 -11.82 7.49
N PHE A 439 -16.20 -10.68 8.19
CA PHE A 439 -17.10 -9.56 7.96
C PHE A 439 -16.95 -8.98 6.55
N GLY A 440 -15.72 -8.83 6.03
CA GLY A 440 -15.48 -8.40 4.65
C GLY A 440 -16.08 -9.34 3.60
N VAL A 441 -15.97 -10.66 3.82
CA VAL A 441 -16.60 -11.69 2.98
C VAL A 441 -18.12 -11.58 3.05
N ALA A 442 -18.70 -11.47 4.24
CA ALA A 442 -20.14 -11.32 4.44
C ALA A 442 -20.68 -10.03 3.79
N TRP A 443 -19.97 -8.91 3.96
CA TRP A 443 -20.27 -7.64 3.32
C TRP A 443 -20.32 -7.78 1.80
N PHE A 444 -19.31 -8.43 1.20
CA PHE A 444 -19.29 -8.67 -0.24
C PHE A 444 -20.49 -9.51 -0.70
N LEU A 445 -20.84 -10.58 0.01
CA LEU A 445 -21.99 -11.43 -0.33
C LEU A 445 -23.32 -10.67 -0.28
N VAL A 446 -23.48 -9.74 0.65
CA VAL A 446 -24.68 -8.89 0.77
C VAL A 446 -24.75 -7.88 -0.37
N PHE A 447 -23.64 -7.23 -0.71
CA PHE A 447 -23.62 -6.11 -1.66
C PHE A 447 -23.22 -6.47 -3.10
N ARG A 448 -22.83 -7.72 -3.40
CA ARG A 448 -22.39 -8.18 -4.74
C ARG A 448 -23.34 -7.78 -5.87
N ARG A 449 -24.66 -7.88 -5.66
CA ARG A 449 -25.67 -7.52 -6.68
C ARG A 449 -25.70 -6.03 -6.96
N SER A 450 -25.54 -5.21 -5.92
CA SER A 450 -25.47 -3.75 -6.06
C SER A 450 -24.18 -3.30 -6.73
N ILE A 451 -23.08 -4.03 -6.52
CA ILE A 451 -21.77 -3.76 -7.13
C ILE A 451 -21.78 -4.18 -8.61
N ALA A 452 -22.39 -5.31 -8.94
CA ALA A 452 -22.43 -5.85 -10.30
C ALA A 452 -23.45 -5.15 -11.22
N ASN A 453 -24.57 -4.65 -10.68
CA ASN A 453 -25.62 -4.04 -11.50
C ASN A 453 -25.14 -2.72 -12.10
N ARG A 454 -24.91 -2.69 -13.42
CA ARG A 454 -24.48 -1.54 -14.22
C ARG A 454 -25.57 -0.50 -14.54
N LYS A 455 -26.80 -0.71 -14.07
CA LYS A 455 -27.90 0.23 -14.36
C LYS A 455 -27.62 1.63 -13.84
#